data_AF-A0A6L7U9W1-F1
#
_entry.id   AF-A0A6L7U9W1-F1
#
_cell.length_a   1.000
_cell.length_b   1.000
_cell.length_c   1.000
_cell.angle_alpha   90.00
_cell.angle_beta   90.00
_cell.angle_gamma   90.00
#
_symmetry.space_group_name_H-M   'P 1'
#
loop_
_entity.id
_entity.type
_entity.pdbx_description
1 polymer ?
#
loop_
_entity_poly.entity_id
_entity_poly.type
_entity_poly.pdbx_seq_one_letter_code
_entity_poly.pdbx_strand_id
1 'polypeptide(L)'
;MVLMARTTKTITFSLPPEMAERVNEVAAQQGSSRSEFLRTAVVRYIEEHEWRQLLQYGEQKAREEGIGPEDVARLVEEYRSETNPART
;
A
#
# COMPACT_ATOMS: atom_id res chain seq x y z
N MET A 1 -24.27 9.26 -18.61
CA MET A 1 -23.73 7.94 -18.20
C MET A 1 -22.27 7.88 -18.64
N VAL A 2 -21.33 8.13 -17.74
CA VAL A 2 -19.90 8.02 -18.09
C VAL A 2 -19.59 6.54 -18.27
N LEU A 3 -19.25 6.15 -19.50
CA LEU A 3 -18.73 4.84 -19.82
C LEU A 3 -17.37 4.71 -19.12
N MET A 4 -17.29 4.05 -17.97
CA MET A 4 -15.99 3.72 -17.37
C MET A 4 -15.31 2.71 -18.29
N ALA A 5 -14.44 3.21 -19.17
CA ALA A 5 -13.55 2.37 -19.96
C ALA A 5 -12.79 1.44 -19.00
N ARG A 6 -12.74 0.14 -19.31
CA ARG A 6 -11.88 -0.80 -18.56
C ARG A 6 -10.44 -0.30 -18.63
N THR A 7 -9.92 0.27 -17.54
CA THR A 7 -8.53 0.76 -17.44
C THR A 7 -7.58 -0.38 -17.10
N THR A 8 -7.55 -1.43 -17.91
CA THR A 8 -6.62 -2.55 -17.72
C THR A 8 -5.67 -2.66 -18.90
N LYS A 9 -4.36 -2.60 -18.64
CA LYS A 9 -3.31 -2.88 -19.62
C LYS A 9 -2.79 -4.30 -19.41
N THR A 10 -2.72 -5.08 -20.47
CA THR A 10 -2.14 -6.44 -20.42
C THR A 10 -0.62 -6.34 -20.32
N ILE A 11 -0.04 -7.14 -19.42
CA ILE A 11 1.40 -7.34 -19.30
C ILE A 11 1.69 -8.83 -19.50
N THR A 12 2.80 -9.14 -20.15
CA THR A 12 3.26 -10.52 -20.38
C THR A 12 4.61 -10.67 -19.71
N PHE A 13 4.78 -11.74 -18.94
CA PHE A 13 6.03 -12.10 -18.29
C PHE A 13 6.14 -13.62 -18.20
N SER A 14 7.38 -14.11 -18.10
CA SER A 14 7.66 -15.54 -17.96
C SER A 14 7.85 -15.89 -16.49
N LEU A 15 7.39 -17.07 -16.10
CA LEU A 15 7.63 -17.67 -14.79
C LEU A 15 8.35 -19.02 -14.96
N PRO A 16 9.16 -19.44 -13.98
CA PRO A 16 9.58 -20.84 -13.89
C PRO A 16 8.35 -21.76 -13.97
N PRO A 17 8.41 -22.91 -14.67
CA PRO A 17 7.25 -23.79 -14.86
C PRO A 17 6.59 -24.20 -13.54
N GLU A 18 7.38 -24.57 -12.54
CA GLU A 18 6.93 -24.91 -11.19
C GLU A 18 6.17 -23.77 -10.49
N MET A 19 6.55 -22.52 -10.75
CA MET A 19 5.85 -21.36 -10.21
C MET A 19 4.54 -21.08 -10.93
N ALA A 20 4.49 -21.29 -12.25
CA ALA A 20 3.25 -21.18 -12.99
C ALA A 20 2.20 -22.17 -12.48
N GLU A 21 2.60 -23.41 -12.18
CA GLU A 21 1.70 -24.40 -11.56
C GLU A 21 1.28 -23.98 -10.16
N ARG A 22 2.22 -23.52 -9.34
CA ARG A 22 1.90 -23.06 -7.99
C ARG A 22 0.90 -21.90 -7.97
N VAL A 23 1.02 -20.97 -8.92
CA VAL A 23 0.05 -19.88 -9.09
C VAL A 23 -1.34 -20.43 -9.37
N ASN A 24 -1.46 -21.44 -10.25
CA ASN A 24 -2.75 -22.07 -10.55
C ASN A 24 -3.35 -22.74 -9.31
N GLU A 25 -2.55 -23.52 -8.58
CA GLU A 25 -2.96 -24.22 -7.35
C GLU A 25 -3.49 -23.25 -6.29
N VAL A 26 -2.71 -22.20 -6.01
CA VAL A 26 -3.04 -21.23 -4.95
C VAL A 26 -4.25 -20.39 -5.34
N ALA A 27 -4.37 -19.99 -6.61
CA ALA A 27 -5.54 -19.26 -7.09
C ALA A 27 -6.81 -20.12 -6.94
N ALA A 28 -6.73 -21.41 -7.32
CA ALA A 28 -7.84 -22.35 -7.19
C ALA A 28 -8.24 -22.60 -5.73
N GLN A 29 -7.29 -22.76 -4.82
CA GLN A 29 -7.55 -22.92 -3.38
C GLN A 29 -8.28 -21.70 -2.78
N GLN A 30 -8.01 -20.50 -3.31
CA GLN A 30 -8.67 -19.26 -2.89
C GLN A 30 -9.97 -18.97 -3.65
N GLY A 31 -10.39 -19.85 -4.57
CA GLY A 31 -11.56 -19.63 -5.42
C GLY A 31 -11.43 -18.41 -6.35
N SER A 32 -10.19 -18.00 -6.66
CA SER A 32 -9.87 -16.82 -7.48
C SER A 32 -9.33 -17.22 -8.85
N SER A 33 -9.45 -16.30 -9.82
CA SER A 33 -8.79 -16.51 -11.12
C SER A 33 -7.29 -16.24 -11.05
N ARG A 34 -6.50 -16.86 -11.94
CA ARG A 34 -5.05 -16.57 -12.05
C ARG A 34 -4.75 -15.08 -12.21
N SER A 35 -5.51 -14.39 -13.04
CA SER A 35 -5.34 -12.96 -13.30
C SER A 35 -5.67 -12.10 -12.09
N GLU A 36 -6.63 -12.51 -11.28
CA GLU A 36 -7.00 -11.83 -10.04
C GLU A 36 -5.94 -12.04 -8.95
N PHE A 37 -5.54 -13.29 -8.74
CA PHE A 37 -4.47 -13.62 -7.80
C PHE A 37 -3.19 -12.83 -8.09
N LEU A 38 -2.72 -12.87 -9.35
CA LEU A 38 -1.51 -12.16 -9.75
C LEU A 38 -1.65 -10.64 -9.62
N ARG A 39 -2.81 -10.08 -9.97
CA ARG A 39 -3.06 -8.63 -9.81
C ARG A 39 -2.98 -8.24 -8.33
N THR A 40 -3.64 -8.99 -7.46
CA THR A 40 -3.62 -8.72 -6.02
C THR A 40 -2.21 -8.84 -5.45
N ALA A 41 -1.46 -9.86 -5.86
CA ALA A 41 -0.07 -10.03 -5.43
C ALA A 41 0.82 -8.84 -5.85
N VAL A 42 0.71 -8.39 -7.10
CA VAL A 42 1.48 -7.25 -7.61
C VAL A 42 1.10 -5.95 -6.89
N VAL A 43 -0.19 -5.68 -6.71
CA VAL A 43 -0.66 -4.47 -6.01
C VAL A 43 -0.13 -4.45 -4.57
N ARG A 44 -0.30 -5.55 -3.82
CA ARG A 44 0.18 -5.64 -2.44
C ARG A 44 1.69 -5.45 -2.35
N TYR A 45 2.45 -6.04 -3.26
CA TYR A 45 3.90 -5.90 -3.27
C TYR A 45 4.34 -4.45 -3.49
N ILE A 46 3.68 -3.72 -4.38
CA ILE A 46 3.95 -2.30 -4.65
C ILE A 46 3.57 -1.45 -3.42
N GLU A 47 2.36 -1.61 -2.89
CA GLU A 47 1.89 -0.86 -1.72
C GLU A 47 2.80 -1.08 -0.51
N GLU A 48 3.23 -2.32 -0.26
CA GLU A 48 4.15 -2.62 0.84
C GLU A 48 5.53 -1.99 0.62
N HIS A 49 6.01 -1.94 -0.63
CA HIS A 49 7.25 -1.26 -0.97
C HIS A 49 7.17 0.24 -0.71
N GLU A 50 6.12 0.90 -1.19
CA GLU A 50 5.88 2.32 -0.96
C GLU A 50 5.71 2.64 0.52
N TRP A 51 4.97 1.80 1.26
CA TRP A 51 4.79 1.95 2.70
C TRP A 51 6.11 1.89 3.47
N ARG A 52 6.99 0.93 3.13
CA ARG A 52 8.33 0.84 3.74
C ARG A 52 9.17 2.09 3.48
N GLN A 53 9.10 2.66 2.27
CA GLN A 53 9.82 3.90 1.95
C GLN A 53 9.28 5.07 2.77
N LEU A 54 7.95 5.19 2.92
CA LEU A 54 7.33 6.23 3.73
C LEU A 54 7.72 6.11 5.21
N LEU A 55 7.72 4.90 5.76
CA LEU A 55 8.15 4.65 7.13
C LEU A 55 9.63 5.02 7.34
N GLN A 56 10.52 4.62 6.44
CA GLN A 56 11.94 5.00 6.52
C GLN A 56 12.14 6.52 6.49
N TYR A 57 11.41 7.22 5.61
CA TYR A 57 11.42 8.67 5.58
C TYR A 57 10.93 9.28 6.91
N GLY A 58 9.80 8.79 7.44
CA GLY A 58 9.23 9.25 8.70
C GLY A 58 10.16 9.01 9.89
N GLU A 59 10.77 7.82 9.97
CA GLU A 59 11.75 7.46 11.02
C GLU A 59 12.97 8.38 10.99
N GLN A 60 13.49 8.68 9.80
CA GLN A 60 14.60 9.60 9.64
C GLN A 60 14.22 11.01 10.12
N LYS A 61 13.04 11.51 9.74
CA LYS A 61 12.54 12.83 10.17
C LYS A 61 12.27 12.91 11.67
N ALA A 62 11.61 11.91 12.24
CA ALA A 62 11.38 11.85 13.67
C ALA A 62 12.71 11.85 14.44
N ARG A 63 13.74 11.15 13.95
CA ARG A 63 15.07 11.15 14.55
C ARG A 63 15.77 12.51 14.44
N GLU A 64 15.69 13.17 13.30
CA GLU A 64 16.24 14.53 13.09
C GLU A 64 15.62 15.56 14.03
N GLU A 65 14.32 15.41 14.31
CA GLU A 65 13.55 16.35 15.15
C GLU A 65 13.43 15.90 16.61
N GLY A 66 13.97 14.73 16.97
CA GLY A 66 13.92 14.19 18.33
C GLY A 66 12.51 13.81 18.80
N ILE A 67 11.61 13.46 17.86
CA ILE A 67 10.20 13.14 18.12
C ILE A 67 10.06 11.66 18.46
N GLY A 68 9.43 11.38 19.60
CA GLY A 68 9.06 10.03 20.04
C GLY A 68 7.58 9.71 19.86
N PRO A 69 7.17 8.44 20.03
CA PRO A 69 5.75 8.04 20.05
C PRO A 69 4.90 8.81 21.09
N GLU A 70 5.50 9.20 22.21
CA GLU A 70 4.88 9.98 23.28
C GLU A 70 4.47 11.39 22.83
N ASP A 71 5.15 11.95 21.83
CA ASP A 71 4.89 13.30 21.32
C ASP A 71 3.70 13.34 20.36
N VAL A 72 3.29 12.21 19.80
CA VAL A 72 2.28 12.13 18.73
C VAL A 72 0.97 12.79 19.15
N ALA A 73 0.46 12.51 20.35
CA ALA A 73 -0.80 13.06 20.82
C ALA A 73 -0.75 14.59 20.93
N ARG A 74 0.36 15.12 21.46
CA ARG A 74 0.58 16.56 21.60
C ARG A 74 0.70 17.23 20.24
N LEU A 75 1.54 16.71 19.34
CA LEU A 75 1.76 17.28 18.01
C LEU A 75 0.49 17.28 17.14
N VAL A 76 -0.34 16.23 17.26
CA VAL A 76 -1.63 16.16 16.54
C VAL A 76 -2.61 17.20 17.07
N GLU A 77 -2.65 17.43 18.39
CA GLU A 77 -3.51 18.43 18.99
C GLU A 77 -3.08 19.85 18.64
N GLU A 78 -1.76 20.12 18.69
CA GLU A 78 -1.15 21.39 18.23
C GLU A 78 -1.56 21.67 16.77
N TYR A 79 -1.34 20.72 15.86
CA TYR A 79 -1.70 20.88 14.44
C TYR A 79 -3.19 21.11 14.21
N ARG A 80 -4.07 20.38 14.91
CA ARG A 80 -5.52 20.55 14.81
C ARG A 80 -5.98 21.90 15.32
N SER A 81 -5.41 22.37 16.43
CA SER A 81 -5.70 23.67 17.02
C SER A 81 -5.29 24.81 16.09
N GLU A 82 -4.15 24.67 15.41
CA GLU A 82 -3.67 25.63 14.41
C GLU A 82 -4.53 25.65 13.14
N THR A 83 -5.04 24.47 12.71
CA THR A 83 -5.76 24.32 11.44
C THR A 83 -7.27 24.56 11.57
N ASN A 84 -7.84 24.47 12.76
CA ASN A 84 -9.26 24.77 13.00
C ASN A 84 -9.49 25.54 14.33
N PRO A 85 -9.36 26.87 14.33
CA PRO A 85 -9.50 27.69 15.54
C PRO A 85 -10.95 27.77 16.09
N ALA A 86 -11.94 27.21 15.40
CA ALA A 86 -13.36 27.34 15.75
C ALA A 86 -13.86 26.39 16.87
N ARG A 87 -12.95 25.74 17.62
CA ARG A 87 -13.29 24.74 18.66
C ARG A 87 -12.81 25.08 20.07
N THR A 88 -12.43 26.34 20.31
CA THR A 88 -12.05 26.84 21.65
C THR A 88 -13.22 27.53 22.33
#